data_AF-A0A363U0S4-F1
#
_entry.id   AF-A0A363U0S4-F1
#
_cell.length_a   1.000
_cell.length_b   1.000
_cell.length_c   1.000
_cell.angle_alpha   90.00
_cell.angle_beta   90.00
_cell.angle_gamma   90.00
#
_symmetry.space_group_name_H-M   'P 1'
#
loop_
_entity.id
_entity.type
_entity.pdbx_description
1 polymer ?
#
loop_
_entity_poly.entity_id
_entity_poly.type
_entity_poly.pdbx_seq_one_letter_code
_entity_poly.pdbx_strand_id
1 'polypeptide(L)'
;MEKAVTGGRIEETGRETPGLEVGVSEEALKEAEKYVEAEEGAASHFKGNVRAFLVAAGVLMSLFHLYAAYGIVPAQVLRPIHVGFVLFLTFFLFPAAPRFRDRIMAVDVLLALLSVAAIVYMLVDIDEFIYRAVTPTRWDLFFGTALILLILEALRRTSGWIMLGVVASFLAYAMLGAYLPDPWSHRGYDLERLVGQMYMTLEGIFGTPIDVSSTFIILFTIYGAVLQFSNAGKFFID
;
A
#
# COMPACT_ATOMS: atom_id res chain seq x y z
N MET A 1 5.72 79.28 32.51
CA MET A 1 6.16 78.08 31.77
C MET A 1 5.97 76.90 32.68
N GLU A 2 5.13 75.99 32.22
CA GLU A 2 4.32 75.04 32.96
C GLU A 2 5.11 73.80 33.38
N LYS A 3 4.76 73.29 34.55
CA LYS A 3 5.44 72.22 35.29
C LYS A 3 5.02 70.84 34.78
N ALA A 4 5.99 69.93 34.84
CA ALA A 4 5.90 68.47 34.82
C ALA A 4 4.56 67.87 35.25
N VAL A 5 4.01 66.98 34.41
CA VAL A 5 2.93 66.05 34.75
C VAL A 5 3.49 64.64 34.75
N THR A 6 3.48 64.06 35.94
CA THR A 6 3.79 62.68 36.31
C THR A 6 2.65 61.73 35.96
N GLY A 7 3.02 60.53 35.50
CA GLY A 7 2.43 59.26 35.95
C GLY A 7 0.99 58.92 35.53
N GLY A 8 0.86 58.05 34.54
CA GLY A 8 -0.34 57.26 34.28
C GLY A 8 0.06 55.93 33.65
N ARG A 9 0.24 54.90 34.48
CA ARG A 9 0.52 53.52 34.09
C ARG A 9 -0.70 52.99 33.33
N ILE A 10 -0.54 52.73 32.04
CA ILE A 10 -1.57 52.08 31.22
C ILE A 10 -1.66 50.64 31.73
N GLU A 11 -2.78 50.27 32.36
CA GLU A 11 -3.12 48.88 32.63
C GLU A 11 -3.36 48.19 31.29
N GLU A 12 -2.37 47.42 30.83
CA GLU A 12 -2.59 46.39 29.82
C GLU A 12 -3.55 45.36 30.42
N THR A 13 -4.82 45.51 30.09
CA THR A 13 -5.82 44.47 30.29
C THR A 13 -5.45 43.32 29.36
N GLY A 14 -4.67 42.37 29.90
CA GLY A 14 -4.42 41.09 29.28
C GLY A 14 -5.75 40.38 29.04
N ARG A 15 -6.30 40.53 27.84
CA ARG A 15 -7.20 39.51 27.29
C ARG A 15 -6.34 38.28 27.08
N GLU A 16 -6.39 37.38 28.04
CA GLU A 16 -6.05 35.98 27.80
C GLU A 16 -6.86 35.53 26.59
N THR A 17 -6.20 35.44 25.44
CA THR A 17 -6.71 34.64 24.32
C THR A 17 -6.88 33.23 24.90
N PRO A 18 -8.12 32.69 24.97
CA PRO A 18 -8.28 31.31 25.41
C PRO A 18 -7.42 30.48 24.48
N GLY A 19 -6.44 29.78 25.06
CA GLY A 19 -5.65 28.83 24.31
C GLY A 19 -6.62 27.91 23.59
N LEU A 20 -6.61 27.96 22.27
CA LEU A 20 -7.17 26.90 21.45
C LEU A 20 -6.28 25.69 21.70
N GLU A 21 -6.49 25.02 22.83
CA GLU A 21 -6.18 23.61 22.93
C GLU A 21 -7.07 22.94 21.89
N VAL A 22 -6.57 22.86 20.66
CA VAL A 22 -7.08 21.94 19.64
C VAL A 22 -6.63 20.53 20.06
N GLY A 23 -6.98 20.14 21.28
CA GLY A 23 -7.01 18.75 21.68
C GLY A 23 -8.20 18.16 20.93
N VAL A 24 -7.91 17.46 19.82
CA VAL A 24 -8.93 16.65 19.15
C VAL A 24 -9.56 15.78 20.23
N SER A 25 -10.85 15.98 20.50
CA SER A 25 -11.53 15.25 21.56
C SER A 25 -11.47 13.76 21.25
N GLU A 26 -11.42 12.90 22.28
CA GLU A 26 -11.43 11.45 22.07
C GLU A 26 -12.62 10.97 21.22
N GLU A 27 -13.72 11.73 21.23
CA GLU A 27 -14.89 11.52 20.38
C GLU A 27 -14.60 11.85 18.91
N ALA A 28 -13.96 12.99 18.62
CA ALA A 28 -13.54 13.34 17.27
C ALA A 28 -12.48 12.37 16.71
N LEU A 29 -11.59 11.85 17.57
CA LEU A 29 -10.65 10.77 17.20
C LEU A 29 -11.38 9.47 16.83
N LYS A 30 -12.34 9.03 17.66
CA LYS A 30 -13.13 7.82 17.38
C LYS A 30 -14.02 7.97 16.14
N GLU A 31 -14.54 9.17 15.89
CA GLU A 31 -15.34 9.44 14.70
C GLU A 31 -14.45 9.43 13.45
N ALA A 32 -13.28 10.06 13.51
CA ALA A 32 -12.27 9.99 12.45
C ALA A 32 -11.82 8.54 12.18
N GLU A 33 -11.54 7.74 13.23
CA GLU A 33 -11.23 6.31 13.09
C GLU A 33 -12.36 5.54 12.41
N LYS A 34 -13.63 5.83 12.71
CA LYS A 34 -14.78 5.20 12.04
C LYS A 34 -14.88 5.57 10.56
N TYR A 35 -14.65 6.82 10.20
CA TYR A 35 -14.63 7.23 8.78
C TYR A 35 -13.46 6.56 8.05
N VAL A 36 -12.28 6.52 8.66
CA VAL A 36 -11.12 5.81 8.13
C VAL A 36 -11.42 4.31 7.98
N GLU A 37 -11.99 3.64 8.98
CA GLU A 37 -12.40 2.22 8.85
C GLU A 37 -13.47 2.00 7.76
N ALA A 38 -14.36 2.98 7.55
CA ALA A 38 -15.38 2.90 6.51
C ALA A 38 -14.79 3.07 5.10
N GLU A 39 -13.70 3.84 4.96
CA GLU A 39 -13.04 4.09 3.67
C GLU A 39 -11.89 3.11 3.38
N GLU A 40 -11.09 2.74 4.37
CA GLU A 40 -9.93 1.85 4.24
C GLU A 40 -10.27 0.36 4.42
N GLY A 41 -11.48 0.04 4.93
CA GLY A 41 -11.91 -1.31 5.25
C GLY A 41 -11.50 -1.76 6.66
N ALA A 42 -12.19 -2.76 7.20
CA ALA A 42 -12.02 -3.22 8.58
C ALA A 42 -10.70 -3.97 8.80
N ALA A 43 -9.60 -3.22 8.98
CA ALA A 43 -8.30 -3.77 9.31
C ALA A 43 -8.33 -4.57 10.64
N SER A 44 -7.49 -5.60 10.71
CA SER A 44 -7.31 -6.43 11.91
C SER A 44 -6.31 -5.79 12.86
N HIS A 45 -6.64 -5.79 14.15
CA HIS A 45 -5.83 -5.29 15.24
C HIS A 45 -5.30 -6.45 16.10
N PHE A 46 -4.16 -7.00 15.69
CA PHE A 46 -3.52 -8.06 16.46
C PHE A 46 -2.84 -7.53 17.73
N LYS A 47 -2.72 -8.40 18.73
CA LYS A 47 -2.00 -8.13 19.99
C LYS A 47 -0.87 -9.14 20.19
N GLY A 48 0.08 -8.81 21.07
CA GLY A 48 1.18 -9.69 21.45
C GLY A 48 2.15 -10.00 20.30
N ASN A 49 2.59 -11.26 20.21
CA ASN A 49 3.64 -11.69 19.29
C ASN A 49 3.29 -11.50 17.82
N VAL A 50 2.01 -11.62 17.45
CA VAL A 50 1.56 -11.41 16.07
C VAL A 50 1.75 -9.95 15.67
N ARG A 51 1.39 -9.00 16.53
CA ARG A 51 1.65 -7.58 16.29
C ARG A 51 3.15 -7.32 16.13
N ALA A 52 3.97 -7.87 17.02
CA ALA A 52 5.42 -7.71 16.94
C ALA A 52 5.99 -8.25 15.62
N PHE A 53 5.50 -9.40 15.15
CA PHE A 53 5.88 -9.99 13.86
C PHE A 53 5.51 -9.09 12.67
N LEU A 54 4.27 -8.60 12.62
CA LEU A 54 3.83 -7.71 11.53
C LEU A 54 4.53 -6.35 11.55
N VAL A 55 4.79 -5.81 12.75
CA VAL A 55 5.61 -4.61 12.91
C VAL A 55 7.04 -4.87 12.42
N ALA A 56 7.65 -6.00 12.74
CA ALA A 56 8.98 -6.34 12.25
C ALA A 56 9.01 -6.45 10.71
N ALA A 57 7.99 -7.04 10.10
CA ALA A 57 7.85 -7.08 8.64
C ALA A 57 7.71 -5.68 8.02
N GLY A 58 6.90 -4.80 8.63
CA GLY A 58 6.77 -3.40 8.22
C GLY A 58 8.09 -2.61 8.36
N VAL A 59 8.79 -2.79 9.48
CA VAL A 59 10.13 -2.19 9.69
C VAL A 59 11.12 -2.68 8.66
N LEU A 60 11.14 -3.99 8.36
CA LEU A 60 12.01 -4.55 7.32
C LEU A 60 11.71 -3.95 5.95
N MET A 61 10.43 -3.82 5.59
CA MET A 61 10.01 -3.14 4.37
C MET A 61 10.50 -1.69 4.37
N SER A 62 10.33 -0.94 5.46
CA SER A 62 10.79 0.45 5.55
C SER A 62 12.31 0.56 5.40
N LEU A 63 13.08 -0.28 6.09
CA LEU A 63 14.54 -0.30 6.00
C LEU A 63 15.01 -0.63 4.57
N PHE A 64 14.35 -1.57 3.89
CA PHE A 64 14.66 -1.89 2.50
C PHE A 64 14.45 -0.67 1.58
N HIS A 65 13.36 0.06 1.72
CA HIS A 65 13.11 1.25 0.89
C HIS A 65 14.01 2.43 1.25
N LEU A 66 14.36 2.61 2.53
CA LEU A 66 15.37 3.60 2.94
C LEU A 66 16.75 3.25 2.36
N TYR A 67 17.12 1.96 2.35
CA TYR A 67 18.33 1.51 1.68
C TYR A 67 18.25 1.78 0.18
N ALA A 68 17.13 1.45 -0.49
CA ALA A 68 16.95 1.70 -1.93
C ALA A 68 16.91 3.19 -2.32
N ALA A 69 16.62 4.07 -1.36
CA ALA A 69 16.72 5.52 -1.56
C ALA A 69 18.19 6.00 -1.53
N TYR A 70 19.03 5.34 -0.73
CA TYR A 70 20.46 5.64 -0.61
C TYR A 70 21.32 4.93 -1.67
N GLY A 71 21.08 3.63 -1.86
CA GLY A 71 21.74 2.78 -2.84
C GLY A 71 20.85 2.52 -4.04
N ILE A 72 21.42 2.51 -5.24
CA ILE A 72 20.66 2.27 -6.47
C ILE A 72 20.26 0.80 -6.53
N VAL A 73 18.96 0.52 -6.32
CA VAL A 73 18.36 -0.81 -6.53
C VAL A 73 17.63 -0.81 -7.87
N PRO A 74 17.92 -1.75 -8.79
CA PRO A 74 17.23 -1.85 -10.08
C PRO A 74 15.71 -2.00 -9.91
N ALA A 75 14.93 -1.43 -10.83
CA ALA A 75 13.47 -1.49 -10.79
C ALA A 75 12.93 -2.94 -10.81
N GLN A 76 13.63 -3.84 -11.49
CA GLN A 76 13.36 -5.27 -11.57
C GLN A 76 13.46 -5.98 -10.21
N VAL A 77 14.13 -5.37 -9.23
CA VAL A 77 14.28 -5.88 -7.86
C VAL A 77 13.38 -5.08 -6.90
N LEU A 78 13.43 -3.75 -6.98
CA LEU A 78 12.71 -2.86 -6.07
C LEU A 78 11.19 -3.07 -6.14
N ARG A 79 10.62 -3.06 -7.35
CA ARG A 79 9.16 -3.12 -7.54
C ARG A 79 8.55 -4.46 -7.13
N PRO A 80 9.12 -5.63 -7.51
CA PRO A 80 8.60 -6.92 -7.05
C PRO A 80 8.72 -7.11 -5.54
N ILE A 81 9.84 -6.71 -4.93
CA ILE A 81 10.00 -6.79 -3.46
C ILE A 81 8.96 -5.91 -2.76
N HIS A 82 8.72 -4.69 -3.25
CA HIS A 82 7.68 -3.80 -2.73
C HIS A 82 6.31 -4.48 -2.76
N VAL A 83 5.90 -5.02 -3.92
CA VAL A 83 4.62 -5.74 -4.06
C VAL A 83 4.56 -6.96 -3.15
N GLY A 84 5.65 -7.71 -3.01
CA GLY A 84 5.75 -8.86 -2.12
C GLY A 84 5.48 -8.49 -0.65
N PHE A 85 6.09 -7.42 -0.15
CA PHE A 85 5.83 -6.90 1.20
C PHE A 85 4.40 -6.42 1.37
N VAL A 86 3.88 -5.65 0.40
CA VAL A 86 2.52 -5.13 0.44
C VAL A 86 1.51 -6.27 0.51
N LEU A 87 1.58 -7.24 -0.40
CA LEU A 87 0.68 -8.39 -0.41
C LEU A 87 0.79 -9.22 0.88
N PHE A 88 2.02 -9.48 1.32
CA PHE A 88 2.27 -10.21 2.57
C PHE A 88 1.56 -9.53 3.75
N LEU A 89 1.77 -8.22 3.94
CA LEU A 89 1.12 -7.46 5.00
C LEU A 89 -0.40 -7.37 4.79
N THR A 90 -0.87 -7.19 3.56
CA THR A 90 -2.29 -7.10 3.24
C THR A 90 -3.05 -8.34 3.67
N PHE A 91 -2.54 -9.54 3.40
CA PHE A 91 -3.26 -10.77 3.77
C PHE A 91 -3.38 -10.98 5.28
N PHE A 92 -2.44 -10.46 6.08
CA PHE A 92 -2.57 -10.46 7.53
C PHE A 92 -3.47 -9.33 8.03
N LEU A 93 -3.28 -8.11 7.52
CA LEU A 93 -3.97 -6.92 8.04
C LEU A 93 -5.42 -6.81 7.58
N PHE A 94 -5.76 -7.30 6.39
CA PHE A 94 -7.12 -7.21 5.84
C PHE A 94 -7.76 -8.60 5.77
N PRO A 95 -8.72 -8.90 6.67
CA PRO A 95 -9.33 -10.22 6.76
C PRO A 95 -10.20 -10.51 5.54
N ALA A 96 -10.31 -11.79 5.16
CA ALA A 96 -11.11 -12.19 3.99
C ALA A 96 -12.59 -11.79 4.08
N ALA A 97 -13.12 -11.70 5.29
CA ALA A 97 -14.48 -11.24 5.60
C ALA A 97 -14.52 -10.61 7.00
N PRO A 98 -15.44 -9.68 7.29
CA PRO A 98 -15.54 -9.01 8.60
C PRO A 98 -15.64 -9.97 9.78
N ARG A 99 -16.28 -11.14 9.60
CA ARG A 99 -16.40 -12.18 10.65
C ARG A 99 -15.07 -12.80 11.10
N PHE A 100 -14.01 -12.63 10.32
CA PHE A 100 -12.67 -13.16 10.60
C PHE A 100 -11.71 -12.09 11.12
N ARG A 101 -12.21 -10.88 11.44
CA ARG A 101 -11.40 -9.80 12.03
C ARG A 101 -10.62 -10.31 13.24
N ASP A 102 -9.38 -9.86 13.36
CA ASP A 102 -8.45 -10.16 14.46
C ASP A 102 -8.06 -11.65 14.59
N ARG A 103 -8.33 -12.47 13.56
CA ARG A 103 -7.97 -13.88 13.53
C ARG A 103 -7.14 -14.19 12.29
N ILE A 104 -5.98 -14.82 12.49
CA ILE A 104 -5.18 -15.33 11.37
C ILE A 104 -5.81 -16.63 10.90
N MET A 105 -6.31 -16.65 9.67
CA MET A 105 -6.79 -17.87 9.03
C MET A 105 -5.61 -18.58 8.35
N ALA A 106 -5.65 -19.92 8.28
CA ALA A 106 -4.65 -20.68 7.52
C ALA A 106 -4.58 -20.24 6.04
N VAL A 107 -5.72 -19.79 5.49
CA VAL A 107 -5.79 -19.23 4.14
C VAL A 107 -4.98 -17.93 4.03
N ASP A 108 -5.01 -17.07 5.04
CA ASP A 108 -4.25 -15.80 5.01
C ASP A 108 -2.75 -16.06 4.99
N VAL A 109 -2.30 -17.02 5.80
CA VAL A 109 -0.89 -17.48 5.81
C VAL A 109 -0.51 -18.07 4.45
N LEU A 110 -1.37 -18.92 3.87
CA LEU A 110 -1.11 -19.53 2.56
C LEU A 110 -0.97 -18.47 1.46
N LEU A 111 -1.87 -17.48 1.41
CA LEU A 111 -1.85 -16.41 0.41
C LEU A 111 -0.61 -15.51 0.59
N ALA A 112 -0.25 -15.19 1.83
CA ALA A 112 0.95 -14.42 2.14
C ALA A 112 2.25 -15.16 1.77
N LEU A 113 2.31 -16.47 2.01
CA LEU A 113 3.47 -17.28 1.61
C LEU A 113 3.52 -17.46 0.09
N LEU A 114 2.38 -17.61 -0.57
CA LEU A 114 2.30 -17.73 -2.03
C LEU A 114 2.70 -16.43 -2.72
N SER A 115 2.36 -15.26 -2.17
CA SER A 115 2.82 -13.97 -2.71
C SER A 115 4.34 -13.83 -2.61
N VAL A 116 4.92 -14.21 -1.46
CA VAL A 116 6.38 -14.23 -1.29
C VAL A 116 7.02 -15.23 -2.26
N ALA A 117 6.45 -16.42 -2.40
CA ALA A 117 6.97 -17.45 -3.31
C ALA A 117 6.96 -17.01 -4.77
N ALA A 118 5.90 -16.32 -5.22
CA ALA A 118 5.84 -15.76 -6.57
C ALA A 118 7.00 -14.76 -6.77
N ILE A 119 7.16 -13.79 -5.88
CA ILE A 119 8.23 -12.80 -6.00
C ILE A 119 9.63 -13.44 -5.93
N VAL A 120 9.84 -14.39 -5.01
CA VAL A 120 11.13 -15.10 -4.90
C VAL A 120 11.44 -15.87 -6.18
N TYR A 121 10.45 -16.56 -6.78
CA TYR A 121 10.64 -17.30 -8.03
C TYR A 121 11.16 -16.39 -9.16
N MET A 122 10.61 -15.18 -9.29
CA MET A 122 11.12 -14.18 -10.24
C MET A 122 12.57 -13.74 -9.91
N LEU A 123 12.87 -13.51 -8.63
CA LEU A 123 14.16 -12.94 -8.22
C LEU A 123 15.32 -13.93 -8.25
N VAL A 124 15.06 -15.23 -8.27
CA VAL A 124 16.11 -16.28 -8.35
C VAL A 124 16.92 -16.16 -9.65
N ASP A 125 16.27 -15.81 -10.76
CA ASP A 125 16.91 -15.70 -12.07
C ASP A 125 16.23 -14.61 -12.91
N ILE A 126 16.46 -13.36 -12.51
CA ILE A 126 15.81 -12.18 -13.11
C ILE A 126 16.17 -12.04 -14.59
N ASP A 127 17.43 -12.29 -14.95
CA ASP A 127 17.93 -12.08 -16.30
C ASP A 127 17.21 -13.02 -17.28
N GLU A 128 17.21 -14.34 -17.02
CA GLU A 128 16.53 -15.29 -17.89
C GLU A 128 15.01 -15.14 -17.82
N PHE A 129 14.48 -14.75 -16.65
CA PHE A 129 13.04 -14.53 -16.45
C PHE A 129 12.49 -13.44 -17.37
N ILE A 130 13.18 -12.30 -17.51
CA ILE A 130 12.67 -11.22 -18.36
C ILE A 130 12.74 -11.58 -19.84
N TYR A 131 13.79 -12.28 -20.30
CA TYR A 131 13.94 -12.62 -21.72
C TYR A 131 12.90 -13.62 -22.23
N ARG A 132 12.35 -14.48 -21.35
CA ARG A 132 11.33 -15.47 -21.74
C ARG A 132 9.89 -14.99 -21.61
N ALA A 133 9.64 -13.69 -21.42
CA ALA A 133 8.30 -13.13 -21.30
C ALA A 133 7.36 -13.43 -22.49
N VAL A 134 7.92 -13.66 -23.69
CA VAL A 134 7.15 -14.02 -24.90
C VAL A 134 6.87 -15.52 -24.99
N THR A 135 7.64 -16.35 -24.28
CA THR A 135 7.47 -17.82 -24.24
C THR A 135 7.61 -18.32 -22.79
N PRO A 136 6.65 -18.01 -21.90
CA PRO A 136 6.76 -18.33 -20.48
C PRO A 136 6.78 -19.85 -20.25
N THR A 137 7.56 -20.30 -19.27
CA THR A 137 7.54 -21.70 -18.83
C THR A 137 6.27 -22.00 -18.03
N ARG A 138 6.00 -23.28 -17.78
CA ARG A 138 4.87 -23.71 -16.93
C ARG A 138 4.92 -23.10 -15.53
N TRP A 139 6.11 -22.87 -14.99
CA TRP A 139 6.28 -22.26 -13.67
C TRP A 139 6.05 -20.75 -13.69
N ASP A 140 6.48 -20.07 -14.75
CA ASP A 140 6.16 -18.65 -14.96
C ASP A 140 4.64 -18.45 -15.06
N LEU A 141 3.94 -19.34 -15.79
CA LEU A 141 2.47 -19.32 -15.88
C LEU A 141 1.81 -19.56 -14.53
N PHE A 142 2.30 -20.52 -13.74
CA PHE A 142 1.77 -20.83 -12.43
C PHE A 142 1.92 -19.64 -11.47
N PHE A 143 3.14 -19.13 -11.28
CA PHE A 143 3.39 -18.04 -10.33
C PHE A 143 2.81 -16.71 -10.82
N GLY A 144 2.83 -16.45 -12.13
CA GLY A 144 2.23 -15.24 -12.70
C GLY A 144 0.71 -15.24 -12.57
N THR A 145 0.04 -16.35 -12.89
CA THR A 145 -1.41 -16.48 -12.67
C THR A 145 -1.74 -16.40 -11.19
N ALA A 146 -0.96 -17.05 -10.33
CA ALA A 146 -1.13 -16.96 -8.88
C ALA A 146 -1.00 -15.51 -8.39
N LEU A 147 0.01 -14.76 -8.84
CA LEU A 147 0.19 -13.36 -8.46
C LEU A 147 -0.98 -12.48 -8.91
N ILE A 148 -1.48 -12.65 -10.14
CA ILE A 148 -2.66 -11.94 -10.63
C ILE A 148 -3.86 -12.22 -9.72
N LEU A 149 -4.12 -13.49 -9.39
CA LEU A 149 -5.24 -13.87 -8.50
C LEU A 149 -5.05 -13.34 -7.08
N LEU A 150 -3.82 -13.35 -6.56
CA LEU A 150 -3.49 -12.78 -5.25
C LEU A 150 -3.76 -11.29 -5.20
N ILE A 151 -3.41 -10.55 -6.26
CA ILE A 151 -3.71 -9.11 -6.37
C ILE A 151 -5.21 -8.86 -6.43
N LEU A 152 -5.98 -9.66 -7.18
CA LEU A 152 -7.43 -9.55 -7.21
C LEU A 152 -8.06 -9.80 -5.83
N GLU A 153 -7.57 -10.81 -5.10
CA GLU A 153 -8.04 -11.09 -3.74
C GLU A 153 -7.63 -10.00 -2.74
N ALA A 154 -6.42 -9.46 -2.85
CA ALA A 154 -5.98 -8.31 -2.06
C ALA A 154 -6.85 -7.08 -2.34
N LEU A 155 -7.11 -6.78 -3.61
CA LEU A 155 -7.99 -5.69 -4.06
C LEU A 155 -9.41 -5.85 -3.51
N ARG A 156 -9.94 -7.07 -3.47
CA ARG A 156 -11.25 -7.36 -2.87
C ARG A 156 -11.27 -7.08 -1.36
N ARG A 157 -10.18 -7.40 -0.65
CA ARG A 157 -10.05 -7.24 0.80
C ARG A 157 -9.86 -5.77 1.21
N THR A 158 -9.18 -4.97 0.38
CA THR A 158 -8.87 -3.57 0.70
C THR A 158 -9.85 -2.58 0.08
N SER A 159 -10.24 -2.78 -1.17
CA SER A 159 -11.07 -1.83 -1.94
C SER A 159 -12.46 -2.36 -2.29
N GLY A 160 -12.79 -3.58 -1.86
CA GLY A 160 -14.11 -4.16 -1.99
C GLY A 160 -14.47 -4.70 -3.39
N TRP A 161 -15.72 -5.10 -3.54
CA TRP A 161 -16.21 -5.80 -4.74
C TRP A 161 -16.31 -4.93 -5.98
N ILE A 162 -16.52 -3.62 -5.83
CA ILE A 162 -16.67 -2.71 -6.97
C ILE A 162 -15.35 -2.65 -7.75
N MET A 163 -14.24 -2.38 -7.06
CA MET A 163 -12.92 -2.33 -7.70
C MET A 163 -12.51 -3.68 -8.28
N LEU A 164 -12.78 -4.79 -7.57
CA LEU A 164 -12.55 -6.13 -8.11
C LEU A 164 -13.32 -6.34 -9.42
N GLY A 165 -14.61 -5.99 -9.46
CA GLY A 165 -15.44 -6.13 -10.66
C GLY A 165 -14.90 -5.33 -11.84
N VAL A 166 -14.46 -4.10 -11.61
CA VAL A 166 -13.84 -3.26 -12.65
C VAL A 166 -12.57 -3.91 -13.19
N VAL A 167 -11.63 -4.30 -12.33
CA VAL A 167 -10.36 -4.91 -12.78
C VAL A 167 -10.60 -6.26 -13.47
N ALA A 168 -11.47 -7.10 -12.90
CA ALA A 168 -11.84 -8.37 -13.51
C ALA A 168 -12.48 -8.18 -14.90
N SER A 169 -13.27 -7.12 -15.09
CA SER A 169 -13.87 -6.81 -16.40
C SER A 169 -12.82 -6.43 -17.45
N PHE A 170 -11.77 -5.69 -17.08
CA PHE A 170 -10.68 -5.37 -17.98
C PHE A 170 -9.79 -6.58 -18.30
N LEU A 171 -9.55 -7.46 -17.33
CA LEU A 171 -8.87 -8.74 -17.58
C LEU A 171 -9.71 -9.63 -18.51
N ALA A 172 -11.02 -9.69 -18.29
CA ALA A 172 -11.94 -10.41 -19.17
C ALA A 172 -11.95 -9.80 -20.57
N TYR A 173 -11.98 -8.47 -20.71
CA TYR A 173 -11.87 -7.77 -21.99
C TYR A 173 -10.57 -8.14 -22.71
N ALA A 174 -9.43 -8.11 -22.01
CA ALA A 174 -8.14 -8.47 -22.57
C ALA A 174 -8.11 -9.89 -23.15
N MET A 175 -8.78 -10.85 -22.51
CA MET A 175 -8.82 -12.25 -22.98
C MET A 175 -9.94 -12.51 -24.01
N LEU A 176 -11.11 -11.93 -23.81
CA LEU A 176 -12.34 -12.24 -24.57
C LEU A 176 -12.61 -11.26 -25.71
N GLY A 177 -11.70 -10.30 -25.97
CA GLY A 177 -11.85 -9.30 -27.03
C GLY A 177 -12.17 -9.87 -28.41
N ALA A 178 -11.74 -11.09 -28.72
CA ALA A 178 -12.02 -11.75 -30.01
C ALA A 178 -13.50 -12.10 -30.23
N TYR A 179 -14.28 -12.17 -29.14
CA TYR A 179 -15.70 -12.52 -29.17
C TYR A 179 -16.63 -11.31 -29.11
N LEU A 180 -16.08 -10.11 -28.94
CA LEU A 180 -16.87 -8.87 -28.83
C LEU A 180 -17.24 -8.33 -30.23
N PRO A 181 -18.39 -7.66 -30.36
CA PRO A 181 -18.77 -7.00 -31.61
C PRO A 181 -17.91 -5.76 -31.88
N ASP A 182 -17.79 -5.39 -33.15
CA ASP A 182 -17.17 -4.13 -33.56
C ASP A 182 -17.92 -2.95 -32.92
N PRO A 183 -17.21 -1.90 -32.45
CA PRO A 183 -15.78 -1.60 -32.59
C PRO A 183 -14.89 -2.11 -31.45
N TRP A 184 -15.41 -2.92 -30.53
CA TRP A 184 -14.70 -3.36 -29.32
C TRP A 184 -13.90 -4.65 -29.52
N SER A 185 -13.91 -5.21 -30.74
CA SER A 185 -13.24 -6.45 -31.07
C SER A 185 -11.71 -6.26 -31.19
N HIS A 186 -10.95 -7.22 -30.69
CA HIS A 186 -9.50 -7.32 -30.93
C HIS A 186 -9.06 -8.78 -30.85
N ARG A 187 -7.79 -9.09 -31.16
CA ARG A 187 -7.29 -10.48 -31.23
C ARG A 187 -7.45 -11.30 -29.93
N GLY A 188 -7.70 -10.65 -28.79
CA GLY A 188 -7.58 -11.25 -27.46
C GLY A 188 -6.13 -11.59 -27.09
N TYR A 189 -5.88 -11.76 -25.80
CA TYR A 189 -4.65 -12.32 -25.27
C TYR A 189 -4.90 -13.73 -24.73
N ASP A 190 -4.02 -14.65 -25.09
CA ASP A 190 -3.94 -15.94 -24.41
C ASP A 190 -3.28 -15.78 -23.04
N LEU A 191 -3.35 -16.84 -22.23
CA LEU A 191 -2.83 -16.81 -20.87
C LEU A 191 -1.31 -16.56 -20.85
N GLU A 192 -0.58 -17.12 -21.83
CA GLU A 192 0.87 -16.94 -21.94
C GLU A 192 1.25 -15.48 -22.15
N ARG A 193 0.60 -14.81 -23.10
CA ARG A 193 0.86 -13.39 -23.35
C ARG A 193 0.37 -12.51 -22.21
N LEU A 194 -0.76 -12.84 -21.59
CA LEU A 194 -1.27 -12.09 -20.43
C LEU A 194 -0.29 -12.18 -19.26
N VAL A 195 0.16 -13.38 -18.91
CA VAL A 195 1.13 -13.58 -17.82
C VAL A 195 2.47 -12.95 -18.16
N GLY A 196 2.98 -13.15 -19.38
CA GLY A 196 4.21 -12.53 -19.86
C GLY A 196 4.19 -11.02 -19.65
N GLN A 197 3.13 -10.35 -20.09
CA GLN A 197 3.00 -8.90 -19.94
C GLN A 197 2.73 -8.46 -18.50
N MET A 198 1.87 -9.17 -17.76
CA MET A 198 1.46 -8.73 -16.42
C MET A 198 2.53 -8.98 -15.36
N TYR A 199 3.25 -10.11 -15.45
CA TYR A 199 4.15 -10.57 -14.41
C TYR A 199 5.62 -10.44 -14.78
N MET A 200 5.98 -10.60 -16.06
CA MET A 200 7.39 -10.72 -16.45
C MET A 200 8.02 -9.41 -16.95
N THR A 201 7.20 -8.37 -17.14
CA THR A 201 7.67 -7.04 -17.58
C THR A 201 7.39 -5.95 -16.55
N LEU A 202 7.99 -4.78 -16.77
CA LEU A 202 7.74 -3.56 -16.02
C LEU A 202 6.62 -2.70 -16.62
N GLU A 203 5.80 -3.26 -17.49
CA GLU A 203 4.65 -2.59 -18.11
C GLU A 203 3.31 -3.09 -17.54
N GLY A 204 3.31 -4.23 -16.86
CA GLY A 204 2.16 -4.84 -16.22
C GLY A 204 2.02 -4.45 -14.74
N ILE A 205 1.94 -5.47 -13.87
CA ILE A 205 1.79 -5.31 -12.41
C ILE A 205 2.87 -4.37 -11.86
N PHE A 206 4.10 -4.52 -12.31
CA PHE A 206 5.25 -3.74 -11.86
C PHE A 206 5.42 -2.42 -12.62
N GLY A 207 4.34 -1.88 -13.20
CA GLY A 207 4.31 -0.66 -13.99
C GLY A 207 4.52 0.64 -13.19
N THR A 208 4.24 1.76 -13.85
CA THR A 208 4.40 3.12 -13.30
C THR A 208 3.71 3.34 -11.94
N PRO A 209 2.50 2.81 -11.66
CA PRO A 209 1.90 3.00 -10.33
C PRO A 209 2.74 2.39 -9.21
N ILE A 210 3.29 1.18 -9.42
CA ILE A 210 4.18 0.53 -8.45
C ILE A 210 5.53 1.23 -8.39
N ASP A 211 6.03 1.75 -9.51
CA ASP A 211 7.23 2.58 -9.53
C ASP A 211 7.10 3.77 -8.59
N VAL A 212 6.04 4.56 -8.75
CA VAL A 212 5.79 5.74 -7.91
C VAL A 212 5.55 5.33 -6.45
N SER A 213 4.81 4.24 -6.22
CA SER A 213 4.55 3.72 -4.87
C SER A 213 5.83 3.31 -4.13
N SER A 214 6.69 2.56 -4.82
CA SER A 214 7.92 1.99 -4.26
C SER A 214 9.08 2.98 -4.15
N THR A 215 9.01 4.13 -4.83
CA THR A 215 10.08 5.14 -4.80
C THR A 215 9.72 6.37 -3.98
N PHE A 216 8.48 6.87 -4.07
CA PHE A 216 8.09 8.13 -3.45
C PHE A 216 7.06 7.95 -2.33
N ILE A 217 5.95 7.26 -2.59
CA ILE A 217 4.84 7.16 -1.63
C ILE A 217 5.30 6.50 -0.34
N ILE A 218 6.05 5.40 -0.44
CA ILE A 218 6.57 4.69 0.73
C ILE A 218 7.52 5.55 1.56
N LEU A 219 8.40 6.36 0.94
CA LEU A 219 9.32 7.23 1.66
C LEU A 219 8.57 8.36 2.37
N PHE A 220 7.57 8.95 1.72
CA PHE A 220 6.70 9.94 2.37
C PHE A 220 5.91 9.34 3.53
N THR A 221 5.44 8.09 3.39
CA THR A 221 4.74 7.37 4.47
C THR A 221 5.66 7.14 5.66
N ILE A 222 6.90 6.68 5.42
CA ILE A 222 7.91 6.49 6.48
C ILE A 222 8.24 7.82 7.16
N TYR A 223 8.50 8.87 6.38
CA TYR A 223 8.81 10.20 6.90
C TYR A 223 7.65 10.76 7.74
N GLY A 224 6.41 10.65 7.24
CA GLY A 224 5.20 11.06 7.95
C GLY A 224 5.04 10.33 9.29
N ALA A 225 5.27 9.02 9.31
CA ALA A 225 5.21 8.23 10.54
C ALA A 225 6.27 8.68 11.58
N VAL A 226 7.50 9.00 11.13
CA VAL A 226 8.57 9.52 12.01
C VAL A 226 8.24 10.91 12.55
N LEU A 227 7.68 11.80 11.73
CA LEU A 227 7.25 13.13 12.18
C LEU A 227 6.12 13.06 13.21
N GLN A 228 5.15 12.17 12.99
CA GLN A 228 4.03 11.98 13.90
C GLN A 228 4.51 11.46 15.27
N PHE A 229 5.48 10.54 15.29
CA PHE A 229 6.00 10.00 16.54
C PHE A 229 6.96 10.96 17.27
N SER A 230 7.74 11.74 16.53
CA SER A 230 8.70 12.69 17.12
C SER A 230 8.07 13.97 17.69
N ASN A 231 6.74 14.15 17.56
CA ASN A 231 6.03 15.40 17.85
C ASN A 231 6.56 16.64 17.10
N ALA A 232 7.48 16.48 16.13
CA ALA A 232 7.97 17.57 15.30
C ALA A 232 6.83 18.22 14.50
N GLY A 233 5.77 17.48 14.18
CA GLY A 233 4.56 18.05 13.56
C GLY A 233 3.88 19.12 14.41
N LYS A 234 3.93 19.02 15.74
CA LYS A 234 3.37 20.06 16.65
C LYS A 234 4.25 21.31 16.68
N PHE A 235 5.57 21.14 16.64
CA PHE A 235 6.54 22.25 16.60
C PHE A 235 6.40 23.17 15.37
N PHE A 236 5.81 22.69 14.27
CA PHE A 236 5.56 23.54 13.08
C PHE A 236 4.20 24.25 13.10
N ILE A 237 3.29 23.82 13.98
CA ILE A 237 1.93 24.36 14.09
C ILE A 237 1.82 25.34 15.27
N ASP A 238 2.64 25.16 16.30
CA ASP A 238 2.84 26.10 17.42
C ASP A 238 3.78 27.26 17.05
#